data_AF-A0AAE3FUM3-F1
#
_entry.id   AF-A0AAE3FUM3-F1
#
_cell.length_a   1.000
_cell.length_b   1.000
_cell.length_c   1.000
_cell.angle_alpha   90.00
_cell.angle_beta   90.00
_cell.angle_gamma   90.00
#
_symmetry.space_group_name_H-M   'P 1'
#
loop_
_entity.id
_entity.type
_entity.pdbx_description
1 polymer ?
#
loop_
_entity_poly.entity_id
_entity_poly.type
_entity_poly.pdbx_seq_one_letter_code
_entity_poly.pdbx_strand_id
1 'polypeptide(L)'
;MKSVALNIGANSDTPSGRAPIFADGSFRYIPITEADDAVSEPTYRDLGLSDVRPETAHDSVTHFDPEFPELEYGQNYTYGDRHTRKTSEIAKLNEGDILFFYATLDYADDRDPEFDWINEEWGAYIIGHFTLDRDPIRKDEYDSLPPEVKNRVESNAHFRREEFDAEYIVLGDPSRSQLYDKPIPLSEDSGTDANRIVTSLSEDSGAGPWYRRPLPFDEEATEKLWSTHRSQEYDALLHTERFLDFAEAKSFSRFVSLRGDWYQLWQTLENSDATQEARLLGTFVYIAGGNNHEVVREVLNSAGTLEEAVEKREELQSSLNELYRTGEADKSNHRKYLGGYTDTEGKGGDIMEAVETFYENVDPSFEAFLEAIQSQDKDPFDVGLKRLRRGVASYGRLTAFDQLELWQQLHDLDWLAPTTLRKSYVSTAGPKRGFKRVFGVSMDDLSEEEVNAKLQLLHDYAINEVNMNPTSVVYELESALCNYQKEDEELDEDPTRDTSEPC
;
A
#
# COMPACT_ATOMS: atom_id res chain seq x y z
N MET A 1 -6.28 8.91 21.77
CA MET A 1 -6.57 7.56 22.30
C MET A 1 -5.41 6.69 21.91
N LYS A 2 -4.68 6.14 22.88
CA LYS A 2 -3.52 5.27 22.63
C LYS A 2 -3.81 3.85 23.06
N SER A 3 -2.89 2.93 22.78
CA SER A 3 -3.07 1.55 23.18
C SER A 3 -1.78 0.81 23.47
N VAL A 4 -1.91 -0.34 24.12
CA VAL A 4 -0.84 -1.33 24.25
C VAL A 4 -1.42 -2.72 24.04
N ALA A 5 -0.71 -3.59 23.34
CA ALA A 5 -1.05 -5.01 23.25
C ALA A 5 -0.17 -5.86 24.19
N LEU A 6 -0.78 -6.74 24.97
CA LEU A 6 -0.09 -7.61 25.93
C LEU A 6 -0.24 -9.09 25.57
N ASN A 7 0.86 -9.84 25.67
CA ASN A 7 0.83 -11.29 25.52
C ASN A 7 0.15 -11.94 26.73
N ILE A 8 -0.86 -12.77 26.48
CA ILE A 8 -1.63 -13.50 27.48
C ILE A 8 -1.90 -14.94 27.03
N GLY A 9 -2.43 -15.75 27.95
CA GLY A 9 -2.85 -17.12 27.65
C GLY A 9 -1.71 -18.15 27.61
N ALA A 10 -2.12 -19.39 27.40
CA ALA A 10 -1.24 -20.54 27.30
C ALA A 10 -0.27 -20.42 26.11
N ASN A 11 0.98 -20.78 26.36
CA ASN A 11 2.06 -20.77 25.38
C ASN A 11 2.76 -22.14 25.35
N SER A 12 3.86 -22.24 24.59
CA SER A 12 4.64 -23.49 24.47
C SER A 12 5.18 -24.03 25.81
N ASP A 13 5.33 -23.17 26.82
CA ASP A 13 5.84 -23.53 28.14
C ASP A 13 4.71 -23.96 29.09
N THR A 14 3.45 -23.79 28.68
CA THR A 14 2.26 -24.16 29.46
C THR A 14 1.94 -25.65 29.29
N PRO A 15 1.56 -26.38 30.35
CA PRO A 15 1.06 -27.74 30.22
C PRO A 15 -0.07 -27.81 29.19
N SER A 16 0.02 -28.78 28.28
CA SER A 16 -0.89 -28.97 27.14
C SER A 16 -0.78 -27.93 26.02
N GLY A 17 0.26 -27.10 26.00
CA GLY A 17 0.63 -26.27 24.85
C GLY A 17 -0.26 -25.04 24.64
N ARG A 18 -0.09 -24.42 23.45
CA ARG A 18 -0.81 -23.20 23.09
C ARG A 18 -2.30 -23.45 22.91
N ALA A 19 -3.04 -22.35 22.78
CA ALA A 19 -4.42 -22.36 22.34
C ALA A 19 -4.54 -22.68 20.83
N PRO A 20 -5.64 -23.29 20.36
CA PRO A 20 -5.82 -23.59 18.95
C PRO A 20 -6.39 -22.42 18.15
N ILE A 21 -5.99 -22.33 16.88
CA ILE A 21 -6.70 -21.65 15.80
C ILE A 21 -7.10 -22.68 14.73
N PHE A 22 -8.30 -22.54 14.16
CA PHE A 22 -8.88 -23.47 13.19
C PHE A 22 -8.85 -22.90 11.78
N ALA A 23 -9.04 -23.75 10.77
CA ALA A 23 -8.92 -23.35 9.36
C ALA A 23 -9.88 -22.23 8.95
N ASP A 24 -11.05 -22.12 9.59
CA ASP A 24 -12.05 -21.07 9.33
C ASP A 24 -11.74 -19.72 10.01
N GLY A 25 -10.59 -19.63 10.69
CA GLY A 25 -10.12 -18.46 11.42
C GLY A 25 -10.72 -18.29 12.80
N SER A 26 -11.59 -19.20 13.25
CA SER A 26 -12.03 -19.23 14.65
C SER A 26 -10.90 -19.74 15.55
N PHE A 27 -10.93 -19.36 16.83
CA PHE A 27 -9.92 -19.77 17.80
C PHE A 27 -10.52 -20.03 19.18
N ARG A 28 -9.72 -20.56 20.11
CA ARG A 28 -10.11 -20.67 21.52
C ARG A 28 -9.09 -20.00 22.42
N TYR A 29 -9.51 -19.00 23.18
CA TYR A 29 -8.66 -18.47 24.24
C TYR A 29 -8.50 -19.52 25.35
N ILE A 30 -7.25 -19.84 25.69
CA ILE A 30 -6.95 -20.71 26.82
C ILE A 30 -6.07 -19.98 27.83
N PRO A 31 -6.52 -19.77 29.08
CA PRO A 31 -5.69 -19.18 30.14
C PRO A 31 -4.53 -20.10 30.55
N ILE A 32 -3.54 -19.54 31.25
CA ILE A 32 -2.48 -20.35 31.87
C ILE A 32 -3.02 -21.09 33.10
N THR A 33 -2.31 -22.13 33.54
CA THR A 33 -2.62 -22.79 34.82
C THR A 33 -2.35 -21.85 35.99
N GLU A 34 -3.20 -21.91 37.03
CA GLU A 34 -2.97 -21.20 38.28
C GLU A 34 -1.80 -21.82 39.05
N ALA A 35 -0.92 -20.98 39.58
CA ALA A 35 0.26 -21.39 40.33
C ALA A 35 0.03 -21.38 41.85
N ASP A 36 -1.02 -20.72 42.32
CA ASP A 36 -1.42 -20.71 43.72
C ASP A 36 -2.39 -21.86 44.03
N ASP A 37 -1.91 -22.88 44.74
CA ASP A 37 -2.67 -24.07 45.12
C ASP A 37 -3.86 -23.76 46.06
N ALA A 38 -3.94 -22.56 46.64
CA ALA A 38 -5.08 -22.13 47.45
C ALA A 38 -6.30 -21.77 46.59
N VAL A 39 -6.10 -21.47 45.30
CA VAL A 39 -7.18 -21.18 44.35
C VAL A 39 -7.74 -22.51 43.85
N SER A 40 -9.07 -22.65 43.85
CA SER A 40 -9.75 -23.90 43.47
C SER A 40 -10.60 -23.81 42.19
N GLU A 41 -10.82 -22.60 41.66
CA GLU A 41 -11.69 -22.38 40.50
C GLU A 41 -11.32 -21.09 39.74
N PRO A 42 -11.62 -21.01 38.43
CA PRO A 42 -12.22 -22.05 37.59
C PRO A 42 -11.18 -23.03 37.05
N THR A 43 -11.62 -24.25 36.77
CA THR A 43 -10.87 -25.24 36.01
C THR A 43 -11.05 -25.05 34.51
N TYR A 44 -10.24 -25.71 33.67
CA TYR A 44 -10.48 -25.71 32.22
C TYR A 44 -11.88 -26.25 31.86
N ARG A 45 -12.45 -27.17 32.65
CA ARG A 45 -13.82 -27.65 32.49
C ARG A 45 -14.86 -26.56 32.76
N ASP A 46 -14.68 -25.77 33.81
CA ASP A 46 -15.62 -24.70 34.17
C ASP A 46 -15.64 -23.57 33.12
N LEU A 47 -14.55 -23.40 32.38
CA LEU A 47 -14.42 -22.50 31.24
C LEU A 47 -14.95 -23.10 29.92
N GLY A 48 -15.52 -24.32 29.95
CA GLY A 48 -16.01 -25.00 28.75
C GLY A 48 -14.90 -25.44 27.78
N LEU A 49 -13.65 -25.58 28.22
CA LEU A 49 -12.47 -25.87 27.38
C LEU A 49 -12.14 -27.37 27.25
N SER A 50 -13.05 -28.26 27.68
CA SER A 50 -12.84 -29.72 27.65
C SER A 50 -12.76 -30.32 26.25
N ASP A 51 -13.16 -29.58 25.22
CA ASP A 51 -13.10 -30.01 23.82
C ASP A 51 -11.74 -29.71 23.16
N VAL A 52 -10.97 -28.76 23.72
CA VAL A 52 -9.65 -28.33 23.23
C VAL A 52 -8.50 -28.65 24.19
N ARG A 53 -8.79 -29.22 25.35
CA ARG A 53 -7.79 -29.70 26.31
C ARG A 53 -7.88 -31.21 26.48
N PRO A 54 -6.76 -31.89 26.79
CA PRO A 54 -6.79 -33.32 27.07
C PRO A 54 -7.53 -33.59 28.39
N GLU A 55 -8.15 -34.78 28.50
CA GLU A 55 -8.96 -35.16 29.68
C GLU A 55 -8.20 -35.03 31.00
N THR A 56 -6.91 -35.32 30.99
CA THR A 56 -6.02 -35.20 32.16
C THR A 56 -5.85 -33.77 32.67
N ALA A 57 -6.14 -32.77 31.84
CA ALA A 57 -6.04 -31.36 32.20
C ALA A 57 -7.40 -30.75 32.59
N HIS A 58 -8.54 -31.40 32.34
CA HIS A 58 -9.87 -30.78 32.52
C HIS A 58 -10.08 -30.15 33.89
N ASP A 59 -9.60 -30.79 34.94
CA ASP A 59 -9.79 -30.33 36.33
C ASP A 59 -8.60 -29.49 36.85
N SER A 60 -7.68 -29.08 35.97
CA SER A 60 -6.61 -28.14 36.33
C SER A 60 -7.16 -26.73 36.51
N VAL A 61 -6.84 -26.10 37.64
CA VAL A 61 -7.24 -24.73 37.97
C VAL A 61 -6.49 -23.74 37.08
N THR A 62 -7.21 -22.72 36.61
CA THR A 62 -6.71 -21.75 35.63
C THR A 62 -6.55 -20.38 36.27
N HIS A 63 -5.52 -19.66 35.85
CA HIS A 63 -5.40 -18.23 36.11
C HIS A 63 -6.17 -17.50 35.00
N PHE A 64 -7.49 -17.41 35.14
CA PHE A 64 -8.36 -16.80 34.14
C PHE A 64 -8.22 -15.27 34.15
N ASP A 65 -7.20 -14.81 33.42
CA ASP A 65 -6.84 -13.41 33.27
C ASP A 65 -6.20 -13.17 31.89
N PRO A 66 -6.77 -12.34 31.00
CA PRO A 66 -7.94 -11.49 31.22
C PRO A 66 -9.24 -12.28 31.38
N GLU A 67 -10.14 -11.74 32.18
CA GLU A 67 -11.52 -12.22 32.27
C GLU A 67 -12.31 -11.68 31.06
N PHE A 68 -12.92 -12.59 30.30
CA PHE A 68 -13.81 -12.30 29.18
C PHE A 68 -15.20 -12.89 29.46
N PRO A 69 -16.26 -12.07 29.55
CA PRO A 69 -17.64 -12.55 29.75
C PRO A 69 -18.17 -13.48 28.63
N GLU A 70 -17.50 -13.53 27.48
CA GLU A 70 -17.83 -14.42 26.37
C GLU A 70 -17.50 -15.90 26.66
N LEU A 71 -16.60 -16.17 27.62
CA LEU A 71 -16.30 -17.53 28.07
C LEU A 71 -17.22 -17.96 29.21
N GLU A 72 -17.47 -19.26 29.31
CA GLU A 72 -18.12 -19.82 30.49
C GLU A 72 -17.33 -19.41 31.74
N TYR A 73 -18.02 -19.06 32.83
CA TYR A 73 -17.47 -18.48 34.08
C TYR A 73 -17.14 -16.97 34.07
N GLY A 74 -16.97 -16.34 32.91
CA GLY A 74 -16.70 -14.90 32.82
C GLY A 74 -17.88 -14.03 33.24
N GLN A 75 -17.60 -12.97 34.01
CA GLN A 75 -18.60 -12.02 34.49
C GLN A 75 -18.30 -10.58 34.07
N ASN A 76 -17.03 -10.20 34.06
CA ASN A 76 -16.60 -8.82 33.78
C ASN A 76 -15.35 -8.81 32.88
N TYR A 77 -15.16 -7.71 32.14
CA TYR A 77 -13.89 -7.44 31.45
C TYR A 77 -12.87 -6.91 32.45
N THR A 78 -12.05 -7.80 33.01
CA THR A 78 -11.04 -7.45 34.01
C THR A 78 -9.68 -8.04 33.64
N TYR A 79 -8.62 -7.30 33.95
CA TYR A 79 -7.24 -7.78 33.77
C TYR A 79 -6.37 -7.28 34.90
N GLY A 80 -5.50 -8.15 35.42
CA GLY A 80 -4.50 -7.78 36.41
C GLY A 80 -3.09 -8.08 35.93
N ASP A 81 -2.11 -7.32 36.39
CA ASP A 81 -0.73 -7.73 36.19
C ASP A 81 0.18 -7.25 37.32
N ARG A 82 1.23 -8.02 37.56
CA ARG A 82 2.25 -7.77 38.59
C ARG A 82 3.66 -7.59 38.02
N HIS A 83 3.87 -7.92 36.75
CA HIS A 83 5.16 -7.89 36.09
C HIS A 83 5.48 -6.50 35.58
N THR A 84 6.58 -5.92 36.10
CA THR A 84 7.01 -4.54 35.83
C THR A 84 7.02 -4.14 34.36
N ARG A 85 7.35 -5.06 33.45
CA ARG A 85 7.37 -4.79 32.00
C ARG A 85 5.98 -4.47 31.45
N LYS A 86 4.95 -5.18 31.88
CA LYS A 86 3.57 -4.95 31.44
C LYS A 86 2.97 -3.79 32.22
N THR A 87 3.18 -3.78 33.54
CA THR A 87 2.59 -2.76 34.41
C THR A 87 3.13 -1.37 34.15
N SER A 88 4.37 -1.23 33.65
CA SER A 88 4.91 0.08 33.20
C SER A 88 4.15 0.66 32.01
N GLU A 89 3.64 -0.18 31.10
CA GLU A 89 2.84 0.27 29.96
C GLU A 89 1.39 0.50 30.36
N ILE A 90 0.82 -0.37 31.20
CA ILE A 90 -0.53 -0.19 31.76
C ILE A 90 -0.62 1.15 32.47
N ALA A 91 0.36 1.50 33.30
CA ALA A 91 0.40 2.76 34.04
C ALA A 91 0.38 4.02 33.16
N LYS A 92 0.65 3.90 31.85
CA LYS A 92 0.57 5.02 30.91
C LYS A 92 -0.84 5.24 30.39
N LEU A 93 -1.72 4.24 30.43
CA LEU A 93 -3.08 4.30 29.88
C LEU A 93 -4.01 5.12 30.78
N ASN A 94 -5.06 5.67 30.20
CA ASN A 94 -6.12 6.41 30.89
C ASN A 94 -7.51 5.89 30.48
N GLU A 95 -8.55 6.37 31.14
CA GLU A 95 -9.94 6.18 30.71
C GLU A 95 -10.11 6.45 29.20
N GLY A 96 -10.74 5.52 28.51
CA GLY A 96 -11.00 5.58 27.07
C GLY A 96 -9.86 5.09 26.17
N ASP A 97 -8.64 4.89 26.69
CA ASP A 97 -7.57 4.20 25.97
C ASP A 97 -7.87 2.69 25.81
N ILE A 98 -7.13 2.00 24.93
CA ILE A 98 -7.37 0.59 24.62
C ILE A 98 -6.24 -0.30 25.13
N LEU A 99 -6.61 -1.40 25.77
CA LEU A 99 -5.71 -2.51 26.11
C LEU A 99 -6.04 -3.71 25.22
N PHE A 100 -5.18 -3.99 24.24
CA PHE A 100 -5.29 -5.17 23.39
C PHE A 100 -4.66 -6.40 24.07
N PHE A 101 -5.22 -7.57 23.77
CA PHE A 101 -4.71 -8.84 24.25
C PHE A 101 -4.36 -9.71 23.07
N TYR A 102 -3.11 -10.20 23.04
CA TYR A 102 -2.67 -11.12 22.01
C TYR A 102 -2.19 -12.44 22.62
N ALA A 103 -2.43 -13.53 21.91
CA ALA A 103 -2.03 -14.87 22.29
C ALA A 103 -1.20 -15.52 21.18
N THR A 104 -0.38 -16.49 21.54
CA THR A 104 0.24 -17.39 20.57
C THR A 104 -0.68 -18.59 20.37
N LEU A 105 -1.02 -18.92 19.13
CA LEU A 105 -1.96 -19.98 18.78
C LEU A 105 -1.29 -21.02 17.89
N ASP A 106 -1.53 -22.31 18.15
CA ASP A 106 -1.12 -23.42 17.28
C ASP A 106 -2.25 -23.73 16.29
N TYR A 107 -1.91 -24.03 15.04
CA TYR A 107 -2.89 -24.48 14.05
C TYR A 107 -3.35 -25.90 14.37
N ALA A 108 -4.67 -26.10 14.43
CA ALA A 108 -5.25 -27.33 14.99
C ALA A 108 -5.85 -28.31 13.97
N ASP A 109 -6.03 -27.87 12.72
CA ASP A 109 -6.71 -28.65 11.69
C ASP A 109 -5.72 -29.44 10.80
N ASP A 110 -6.15 -30.60 10.30
CA ASP A 110 -5.35 -31.43 9.37
C ASP A 110 -5.44 -30.96 7.90
N ARG A 111 -6.29 -29.97 7.61
CA ARG A 111 -6.50 -29.39 6.27
C ARG A 111 -5.72 -28.10 6.12
N ASP A 112 -5.53 -27.63 4.89
CA ASP A 112 -4.92 -26.31 4.66
C ASP A 112 -5.81 -25.19 5.24
N PRO A 113 -5.24 -24.12 5.81
CA PRO A 113 -6.01 -22.99 6.31
C PRO A 113 -6.86 -22.34 5.21
N GLU A 114 -8.05 -21.83 5.56
CA GLU A 114 -8.90 -21.12 4.59
C GLU A 114 -8.44 -19.68 4.36
N PHE A 115 -7.53 -19.18 5.20
CA PHE A 115 -7.01 -17.81 5.15
C PHE A 115 -5.48 -17.82 5.18
N ASP A 116 -4.88 -17.07 4.25
CA ASP A 116 -3.42 -16.99 4.08
C ASP A 116 -2.68 -16.37 5.29
N TRP A 117 -3.40 -15.67 6.17
CA TRP A 117 -2.84 -15.08 7.40
C TRP A 117 -2.79 -16.05 8.59
N ILE A 118 -3.29 -17.27 8.41
CA ILE A 118 -3.19 -18.34 9.42
C ILE A 118 -1.91 -19.13 9.17
N ASN A 119 -1.06 -19.19 10.19
CA ASN A 119 0.22 -19.90 10.10
C ASN A 119 0.00 -21.40 10.29
N GLU A 120 0.57 -22.23 9.42
CA GLU A 120 0.41 -23.70 9.44
C GLU A 120 0.97 -24.38 10.71
N GLU A 121 1.94 -23.75 11.38
CA GLU A 121 2.47 -24.27 12.65
C GLU A 121 1.87 -23.52 13.84
N TRP A 122 2.26 -22.26 13.99
CA TRP A 122 1.78 -21.37 15.05
C TRP A 122 2.00 -19.91 14.67
N GLY A 123 1.21 -19.02 15.26
CA GLY A 123 1.29 -17.58 15.06
C GLY A 123 0.97 -16.79 16.32
N ALA A 124 1.16 -15.47 16.26
CA ALA A 124 0.73 -14.55 17.31
C ALA A 124 -0.41 -13.66 16.81
N TYR A 125 -1.42 -13.46 17.65
CA TYR A 125 -2.74 -13.01 17.23
C TYR A 125 -3.38 -12.13 18.30
N ILE A 126 -3.86 -10.93 17.96
CA ILE A 126 -4.75 -10.16 18.86
C ILE A 126 -6.09 -10.88 18.89
N ILE A 127 -6.52 -11.26 20.09
CA ILE A 127 -7.73 -12.06 20.31
C ILE A 127 -8.87 -11.26 20.92
N GLY A 128 -8.60 -10.06 21.43
CA GLY A 128 -9.61 -9.23 22.07
C GLY A 128 -9.01 -7.95 22.64
N HIS A 129 -9.87 -7.11 23.21
CA HIS A 129 -9.45 -5.85 23.80
C HIS A 129 -10.39 -5.38 24.89
N PHE A 130 -9.87 -4.52 25.77
CA PHE A 130 -10.65 -3.68 26.66
C PHE A 130 -10.52 -2.22 26.24
N THR A 131 -11.65 -1.54 26.07
CA THR A 131 -11.64 -0.07 26.19
C THR A 131 -11.70 0.23 27.67
N LEU A 132 -10.74 1.00 28.20
CA LEU A 132 -10.69 1.32 29.62
C LEU A 132 -11.91 2.13 30.04
N ASP A 133 -12.71 1.60 30.96
CA ASP A 133 -13.85 2.28 31.58
C ASP A 133 -13.40 3.38 32.55
N ARG A 134 -12.15 3.29 33.01
CA ARG A 134 -11.50 4.25 33.90
C ARG A 134 -9.98 4.08 33.86
N ASP A 135 -9.27 5.03 34.47
CA ASP A 135 -7.83 4.90 34.70
C ASP A 135 -7.49 3.59 35.44
N PRO A 136 -6.36 2.93 35.10
CA PRO A 136 -5.92 1.71 35.77
C PRO A 136 -5.81 1.88 37.28
N ILE A 137 -6.40 0.94 38.03
CA ILE A 137 -6.46 0.98 39.48
C ILE A 137 -5.15 0.43 40.05
N ARG A 138 -4.44 1.22 40.87
CA ARG A 138 -3.23 0.76 41.55
C ARG A 138 -3.57 -0.08 42.77
N LYS A 139 -2.64 -0.98 43.13
CA LYS A 139 -2.75 -1.84 44.31
C LYS A 139 -3.10 -1.08 45.60
N ASP A 140 -2.51 0.09 45.83
CA ASP A 140 -2.72 0.90 47.03
C ASP A 140 -4.06 1.64 47.06
N GLU A 141 -4.79 1.68 45.94
CA GLU A 141 -6.09 2.33 45.83
C GLU A 141 -7.26 1.37 46.13
N TYR A 142 -7.03 0.06 46.06
CA TYR A 142 -8.08 -0.97 46.12
C TYR A 142 -8.99 -0.84 47.35
N ASP A 143 -8.41 -0.71 48.55
CA ASP A 143 -9.17 -0.64 49.80
C ASP A 143 -10.16 0.53 49.83
N SER A 144 -9.82 1.61 49.12
CA SER A 144 -10.61 2.84 49.03
C SER A 144 -11.65 2.84 47.92
N LEU A 145 -11.68 1.81 47.07
CA LEU A 145 -12.61 1.75 45.94
C LEU A 145 -14.08 1.73 46.40
N PRO A 146 -14.97 2.39 45.65
CA PRO A 146 -16.39 2.26 45.85
C PRO A 146 -16.89 0.82 45.72
N PRO A 147 -17.94 0.40 46.46
CA PRO A 147 -18.48 -0.96 46.41
C PRO A 147 -18.83 -1.44 45.00
N GLU A 148 -19.38 -0.56 44.15
CA GLU A 148 -19.73 -0.89 42.77
C GLU A 148 -18.54 -1.28 41.91
N VAL A 149 -17.36 -0.70 42.18
CA VAL A 149 -16.12 -1.02 41.48
C VAL A 149 -15.53 -2.31 42.04
N LYS A 150 -15.57 -2.49 43.38
CA LYS A 150 -15.11 -3.72 44.04
C LYS A 150 -15.85 -4.95 43.51
N ASN A 151 -17.18 -4.85 43.38
CA ASN A 151 -18.00 -5.94 42.84
C ASN A 151 -17.66 -6.30 41.39
N ARG A 152 -17.10 -5.38 40.59
CA ARG A 152 -16.69 -5.67 39.21
C ARG A 152 -15.34 -6.35 39.10
N VAL A 153 -14.47 -6.14 40.10
CA VAL A 153 -13.11 -6.72 40.10
C VAL A 153 -12.99 -7.96 40.97
N GLU A 154 -13.96 -8.23 41.86
CA GLU A 154 -13.90 -9.37 42.79
C GLU A 154 -13.80 -10.73 42.09
N SER A 155 -14.30 -10.82 40.85
CA SER A 155 -14.19 -12.01 40.02
C SER A 155 -12.80 -12.17 39.39
N ASN A 156 -11.93 -11.17 39.36
CA ASN A 156 -10.64 -11.28 38.70
C ASN A 156 -9.72 -12.30 39.43
N ALA A 157 -8.89 -13.02 38.67
CA ALA A 157 -8.03 -14.09 39.21
C ALA A 157 -7.14 -13.63 40.37
N HIS A 158 -6.67 -12.39 40.35
CA HIS A 158 -5.81 -11.84 41.42
C HIS A 158 -6.52 -11.61 42.75
N PHE A 159 -7.85 -11.51 42.78
CA PHE A 159 -8.63 -11.41 44.02
C PHE A 159 -8.99 -12.77 44.63
N ARG A 160 -8.80 -13.85 43.87
CA ARG A 160 -9.08 -15.22 44.35
C ARG A 160 -7.89 -15.84 45.10
N ARG A 161 -6.69 -15.29 44.94
CA ARG A 161 -5.49 -15.70 45.67
C ARG A 161 -5.59 -15.32 47.15
N GLU A 162 -4.84 -16.02 48.01
CA GLU A 162 -4.79 -15.71 49.44
C GLU A 162 -4.25 -14.29 49.68
N GLU A 163 -3.24 -13.89 48.91
CA GLU A 163 -2.70 -12.53 48.91
C GLU A 163 -2.92 -11.86 47.55
N PHE A 164 -3.57 -10.68 47.56
CA PHE A 164 -3.71 -9.86 46.36
C PHE A 164 -2.35 -9.41 45.83
N ASP A 165 -2.02 -9.79 44.61
CA ASP A 165 -0.66 -9.65 44.07
C ASP A 165 -0.55 -8.86 42.76
N ALA A 166 -1.66 -8.36 42.19
CA ALA A 166 -1.61 -7.43 41.06
C ALA A 166 -1.11 -6.05 41.49
N GLU A 167 -0.26 -5.43 40.67
CA GLU A 167 0.17 -4.04 40.82
C GLU A 167 -0.88 -3.07 40.27
N TYR A 168 -1.50 -3.46 39.14
CA TYR A 168 -2.61 -2.74 38.52
C TYR A 168 -3.76 -3.69 38.20
N ILE A 169 -4.99 -3.18 38.33
CA ILE A 169 -6.22 -3.79 37.82
C ILE A 169 -6.82 -2.86 36.75
N VAL A 170 -7.16 -3.42 35.61
CA VAL A 170 -7.81 -2.75 34.49
C VAL A 170 -9.26 -3.21 34.40
N LEU A 171 -10.17 -2.25 34.19
CA LEU A 171 -11.59 -2.47 33.96
C LEU A 171 -11.94 -2.08 32.53
N GLY A 172 -12.48 -3.03 31.78
CA GLY A 172 -13.05 -2.77 30.46
C GLY A 172 -14.48 -2.25 30.55
N ASP A 173 -14.84 -1.33 29.65
CA ASP A 173 -16.22 -0.90 29.41
C ASP A 173 -16.99 -2.07 28.77
N PRO A 174 -18.07 -2.58 29.40
CA PRO A 174 -18.83 -3.72 28.89
C PRO A 174 -19.48 -3.51 27.52
N SER A 175 -19.67 -2.27 27.09
CA SER A 175 -20.26 -1.93 25.80
C SER A 175 -19.24 -1.72 24.68
N ARG A 176 -17.95 -1.63 25.04
CA ARG A 176 -16.85 -1.30 24.12
C ARG A 176 -15.65 -2.24 24.22
N SER A 177 -15.74 -3.29 25.02
CA SER A 177 -14.73 -4.34 25.18
C SER A 177 -15.27 -5.65 24.63
N GLN A 178 -14.41 -6.51 24.12
CA GLN A 178 -14.84 -7.81 23.56
C GLN A 178 -13.68 -8.79 23.40
N LEU A 179 -14.01 -10.08 23.47
CA LEU A 179 -13.26 -11.17 22.84
C LEU A 179 -13.70 -11.29 21.38
N TYR A 180 -12.78 -11.49 20.46
CA TYR A 180 -13.09 -11.56 19.04
C TYR A 180 -13.56 -12.96 18.62
N ASP A 181 -14.38 -13.03 17.58
CA ASP A 181 -14.69 -14.30 16.89
C ASP A 181 -13.54 -14.76 16.00
N LYS A 182 -12.85 -13.80 15.36
CA LYS A 182 -11.66 -14.01 14.52
C LYS A 182 -10.54 -13.07 14.97
N PRO A 183 -9.31 -13.58 15.13
CA PRO A 183 -8.23 -12.77 15.65
C PRO A 183 -7.63 -11.87 14.57
N ILE A 184 -6.80 -10.92 15.00
CA ILE A 184 -5.97 -10.09 14.12
C ILE A 184 -4.54 -10.66 14.12
N PRO A 185 -3.98 -11.09 12.98
CA PRO A 185 -2.63 -11.63 12.92
C PRO A 185 -1.57 -10.56 13.24
N LEU A 186 -0.58 -10.93 14.04
CA LEU A 186 0.62 -10.15 14.35
C LEU A 186 1.89 -10.77 13.77
N SER A 187 1.84 -12.04 13.37
CA SER A 187 2.92 -12.74 12.67
C SER A 187 2.68 -12.78 11.16
N GLU A 188 3.76 -12.90 10.39
CA GLU A 188 3.73 -13.30 8.96
C GLU A 188 3.95 -14.82 8.85
N ASP A 189 4.76 -15.27 7.89
CA ASP A 189 5.00 -16.67 7.51
C ASP A 189 5.25 -17.64 8.68
N SER A 190 5.84 -17.17 9.78
CA SER A 190 6.04 -17.96 10.99
C SER A 190 5.70 -17.16 12.25
N GLY A 191 5.36 -17.85 13.35
CA GLY A 191 5.07 -17.19 14.62
C GLY A 191 6.24 -16.38 15.21
N THR A 192 7.47 -16.58 14.71
CA THR A 192 8.62 -15.74 15.08
C THR A 192 8.79 -14.51 14.20
N ASP A 193 8.17 -14.47 13.03
CA ASP A 193 8.30 -13.38 12.07
C ASP A 193 7.20 -12.36 12.32
N ALA A 194 7.58 -11.19 12.82
CA ALA A 194 6.63 -10.13 13.14
C ALA A 194 6.14 -9.44 11.87
N ASN A 195 4.84 -9.19 11.77
CA ASN A 195 4.27 -8.43 10.67
C ASN A 195 4.34 -6.91 10.91
N ARG A 196 3.74 -6.13 10.00
CA ARG A 196 3.75 -4.67 10.05
C ARG A 196 2.99 -4.04 11.20
N ILE A 197 1.98 -4.70 11.74
CA ILE A 197 1.31 -4.20 12.95
C ILE A 197 2.34 -4.11 14.07
N VAL A 198 3.21 -5.11 14.18
CA VAL A 198 4.31 -5.07 15.15
C VAL A 198 5.38 -4.07 14.71
N THR A 199 5.94 -4.23 13.52
CA THR A 199 7.18 -3.53 13.14
C THR A 199 7.01 -2.07 12.72
N SER A 200 5.81 -1.69 12.26
CA SER A 200 5.54 -0.36 11.70
C SER A 200 4.54 0.46 12.52
N LEU A 201 3.60 -0.19 13.20
CA LEU A 201 2.59 0.51 14.00
C LEU A 201 2.94 0.55 15.50
N SER A 202 3.72 -0.41 16.00
CA SER A 202 4.15 -0.43 17.39
C SER A 202 5.57 0.14 17.58
N GLU A 203 5.96 0.40 18.82
CA GLU A 203 7.33 0.79 19.15
C GLU A 203 8.35 -0.39 19.07
N ASP A 204 7.91 -1.63 18.78
CA ASP A 204 8.79 -2.81 18.70
C ASP A 204 9.31 -3.06 17.28
N SER A 205 10.58 -3.47 17.17
CA SER A 205 11.21 -3.75 15.86
C SER A 205 10.86 -5.11 15.27
N GLY A 206 10.14 -5.97 16.00
CA GLY A 206 9.88 -7.36 15.61
C GLY A 206 11.10 -8.28 15.75
N ALA A 207 12.27 -7.76 16.15
CA ALA A 207 13.47 -8.57 16.27
C ALA A 207 13.45 -9.40 17.57
N GLY A 208 13.77 -10.68 17.49
CA GLY A 208 13.84 -11.58 18.66
C GLY A 208 12.46 -11.99 19.16
N PRO A 209 12.28 -12.36 20.45
CA PRO A 209 10.99 -12.81 20.96
C PRO A 209 10.05 -11.62 21.22
N TRP A 210 9.67 -10.90 20.16
CA TRP A 210 8.74 -9.77 20.20
C TRP A 210 7.38 -10.20 20.75
N TYR A 211 6.94 -11.42 20.43
CA TYR A 211 5.70 -12.08 20.90
C TYR A 211 5.67 -12.35 22.42
N ARG A 212 6.67 -11.88 23.17
CA ARG A 212 6.73 -11.93 24.65
C ARG A 212 6.74 -10.54 25.29
N ARG A 213 6.58 -9.47 24.52
CA ARG A 213 6.73 -8.08 24.97
C ARG A 213 5.41 -7.33 24.89
N PRO A 214 5.20 -6.31 25.73
CA PRO A 214 4.21 -5.29 25.46
C PRO A 214 4.51 -4.60 24.13
N LEU A 215 3.47 -4.31 23.35
CA LEU A 215 3.55 -3.57 22.10
C LEU A 215 2.78 -2.25 22.26
N PRO A 216 3.45 -1.13 22.59
CA PRO A 216 2.80 0.18 22.67
C PRO A 216 2.49 0.70 21.27
N PHE A 217 1.31 1.32 21.12
CA PHE A 217 0.88 2.00 19.90
C PHE A 217 0.49 3.44 20.24
N ASP A 218 0.95 4.38 19.42
CA ASP A 218 0.53 5.78 19.55
C ASP A 218 -0.92 6.00 19.10
N GLU A 219 -1.37 7.25 19.06
CA GLU A 219 -2.77 7.56 18.75
C GLU A 219 -3.16 7.23 17.31
N GLU A 220 -2.25 7.46 16.36
CA GLU A 220 -2.50 7.22 14.94
C GLU A 220 -2.52 5.72 14.65
N ALA A 221 -1.52 5.00 15.16
CA ALA A 221 -1.44 3.55 15.07
C ALA A 221 -2.64 2.86 15.74
N THR A 222 -3.07 3.37 16.90
CA THR A 222 -4.27 2.86 17.59
C THR A 222 -5.52 3.04 16.73
N GLU A 223 -5.73 4.21 16.13
CA GLU A 223 -6.90 4.45 15.27
C GLU A 223 -6.87 3.57 14.01
N LYS A 224 -5.69 3.36 13.41
CA LYS A 224 -5.54 2.48 12.23
C LYS A 224 -5.88 1.03 12.57
N LEU A 225 -5.38 0.51 13.69
CA LEU A 225 -5.67 -0.85 14.15
C LEU A 225 -7.16 -1.00 14.54
N TRP A 226 -7.71 0.00 15.21
CA TRP A 226 -9.10 0.02 15.67
C TRP A 226 -10.11 0.10 14.52
N SER A 227 -9.88 0.98 13.54
CA SER A 227 -10.72 1.11 12.35
C SER A 227 -10.71 -0.17 11.50
N THR A 228 -9.54 -0.79 11.31
CA THR A 228 -9.42 -2.04 10.55
C THR A 228 -10.17 -3.18 11.20
N HIS A 229 -10.09 -3.30 12.53
CA HIS A 229 -10.87 -4.29 13.26
C HIS A 229 -12.39 -4.11 13.05
N ARG A 230 -12.87 -2.86 13.01
CA ARG A 230 -14.29 -2.55 12.77
C ARG A 230 -14.75 -2.84 11.35
N SER A 231 -13.88 -2.67 10.35
CA SER A 231 -14.20 -2.99 8.95
C SER A 231 -14.00 -4.47 8.61
N GLN A 232 -13.24 -5.22 9.43
CA GLN A 232 -12.78 -6.58 9.14
C GLN A 232 -11.92 -6.69 7.87
N GLU A 233 -11.33 -5.59 7.40
CA GLU A 233 -10.51 -5.51 6.18
C GLU A 233 -9.01 -5.66 6.52
N TYR A 234 -8.64 -6.79 7.11
CA TYR A 234 -7.27 -7.02 7.59
C TYR A 234 -6.22 -7.06 6.49
N ASP A 235 -6.62 -7.38 5.25
CA ASP A 235 -5.76 -7.43 4.08
C ASP A 235 -5.00 -6.11 3.84
N ALA A 236 -5.62 -4.96 4.12
CA ALA A 236 -4.99 -3.65 3.96
C ALA A 236 -3.84 -3.41 4.96
N LEU A 237 -3.88 -4.04 6.15
CA LEU A 237 -2.80 -3.97 7.14
C LEU A 237 -1.68 -4.98 6.88
N LEU A 238 -2.04 -6.16 6.35
CA LEU A 238 -1.13 -7.29 6.18
C LEU A 238 -0.41 -7.29 4.82
N HIS A 239 -1.07 -6.82 3.77
CA HIS A 239 -0.57 -6.85 2.39
C HIS A 239 -0.01 -5.51 1.90
N THR A 240 0.41 -4.62 2.79
CA THR A 240 1.36 -3.61 2.34
C THR A 240 2.70 -4.33 2.14
N GLU A 241 2.95 -4.82 0.92
CA GLU A 241 4.30 -5.23 0.51
C GLU A 241 5.27 -4.05 0.76
N ARG A 242 6.57 -4.34 1.00
CA ARG A 242 7.62 -3.32 1.23
C ARG A 242 7.68 -2.28 0.11
N PHE A 243 6.93 -1.19 0.26
CA PHE A 243 7.13 0.04 -0.50
C PHE A 243 8.04 1.04 0.23
N LEU A 244 8.56 0.71 1.42
CA LEU A 244 9.45 1.60 2.20
C LEU A 244 10.72 1.97 1.40
N ASP A 245 11.34 1.00 0.70
CA ASP A 245 12.48 1.27 -0.20
C ASP A 245 12.06 1.99 -1.49
N PHE A 246 10.78 1.92 -1.88
CA PHE A 246 10.25 2.61 -3.06
C PHE A 246 9.97 4.09 -2.78
N ALA A 247 9.53 4.44 -1.57
CA ALA A 247 9.38 5.83 -1.13
C ALA A 247 10.74 6.53 -0.94
N GLU A 248 11.79 5.79 -0.59
CA GLU A 248 13.17 6.31 -0.48
C GLU A 248 13.95 6.33 -1.80
N ALA A 249 13.44 5.70 -2.87
CA ALA A 249 14.01 5.82 -4.21
C ALA A 249 14.16 7.31 -4.54
N LYS A 250 15.38 7.77 -4.87
CA LYS A 250 15.67 9.20 -5.10
C LYS A 250 14.84 9.80 -6.25
N SER A 251 14.10 8.98 -6.99
CA SER A 251 13.16 9.37 -8.04
C SER A 251 11.82 9.91 -7.51
N PHE A 252 11.33 9.51 -6.33
CA PHE A 252 10.04 9.97 -5.80
C PHE A 252 10.05 11.48 -5.48
N SER A 253 11.12 11.97 -4.84
CA SER A 253 11.29 13.39 -4.52
C SER A 253 11.82 14.25 -5.68
N ARG A 254 12.38 13.64 -6.74
CA ARG A 254 13.02 14.36 -7.84
C ARG A 254 12.02 14.77 -8.93
N PHE A 255 10.83 14.21 -8.97
CA PHE A 255 9.87 14.48 -10.05
C PHE A 255 9.34 15.92 -10.05
N VAL A 256 9.32 16.59 -8.89
CA VAL A 256 9.06 18.03 -8.80
C VAL A 256 10.09 18.87 -9.58
N SER A 257 11.28 18.32 -9.88
CA SER A 257 12.36 19.01 -10.60
C SER A 257 12.40 18.79 -12.12
N LEU A 258 11.70 17.78 -12.67
CA LEU A 258 11.55 17.60 -14.13
C LEU A 258 10.63 18.64 -14.79
N ARG A 259 10.01 19.51 -13.98
CA ARG A 259 9.29 20.69 -14.45
C ARG A 259 10.13 21.63 -15.34
N GLY A 260 11.46 21.48 -15.41
CA GLY A 260 12.33 22.34 -16.22
C GLY A 260 12.00 22.37 -17.72
N ASP A 261 11.89 21.20 -18.36
CA ASP A 261 11.68 21.12 -19.81
C ASP A 261 10.22 21.40 -20.18
N TRP A 262 9.26 20.86 -19.43
CA TRP A 262 7.84 21.20 -19.61
C TRP A 262 7.56 22.67 -19.37
N TYR A 263 8.29 23.31 -18.45
CA TYR A 263 8.18 24.74 -18.26
C TYR A 263 8.63 25.54 -19.49
N GLN A 264 9.68 25.11 -20.19
CA GLN A 264 10.08 25.74 -21.46
C GLN A 264 9.06 25.50 -22.57
N LEU A 265 8.46 24.32 -22.63
CA LEU A 265 7.34 24.04 -23.55
C LEU A 265 6.17 24.95 -23.23
N TRP A 266 5.76 24.99 -21.96
CA TRP A 266 4.64 25.78 -21.49
C TRP A 266 4.86 27.27 -21.73
N GLN A 267 6.07 27.79 -21.47
CA GLN A 267 6.44 29.15 -21.86
C GLN A 267 6.32 29.38 -23.38
N THR A 268 6.71 28.42 -24.21
CA THR A 268 6.58 28.52 -25.67
C THR A 268 5.10 28.59 -26.09
N LEU A 269 4.25 27.80 -25.45
CA LEU A 269 2.81 27.74 -25.70
C LEU A 269 2.03 28.95 -25.13
N GLU A 270 2.47 29.51 -24.01
CA GLU A 270 1.86 30.70 -23.40
C GLU A 270 2.29 32.01 -24.07
N ASN A 271 3.55 32.11 -24.48
CA ASN A 271 4.06 33.31 -25.14
C ASN A 271 3.56 33.44 -26.59
N SER A 272 2.97 32.38 -27.14
CA SER A 272 2.20 32.47 -28.36
C SER A 272 0.76 32.82 -27.99
N ASP A 273 0.11 33.74 -28.72
CA ASP A 273 -1.35 33.95 -28.66
C ASP A 273 -2.09 32.73 -29.28
N ALA A 274 -1.63 31.52 -28.97
CA ALA A 274 -2.03 30.27 -29.58
C ALA A 274 -3.42 29.84 -29.13
N THR A 275 -4.23 29.45 -30.11
CA THR A 275 -5.52 28.77 -29.89
C THR A 275 -5.32 27.44 -29.18
N GLN A 276 -6.39 26.84 -28.66
CA GLN A 276 -6.33 25.51 -28.06
C GLN A 276 -5.78 24.46 -29.05
N GLU A 277 -6.25 24.49 -30.30
CA GLU A 277 -5.76 23.63 -31.38
C GLU A 277 -4.25 23.83 -31.63
N ALA A 278 -3.76 25.08 -31.67
CA ALA A 278 -2.33 25.35 -31.82
C ALA A 278 -1.52 24.79 -30.64
N ARG A 279 -2.05 24.86 -29.41
CA ARG A 279 -1.38 24.27 -28.25
C ARG A 279 -1.35 22.73 -28.31
N LEU A 280 -2.44 22.10 -28.77
CA LEU A 280 -2.53 20.65 -28.96
C LEU A 280 -1.59 20.17 -30.07
N LEU A 281 -1.51 20.91 -31.17
CA LEU A 281 -0.52 20.70 -32.22
C LEU A 281 0.90 20.85 -31.67
N GLY A 282 1.16 21.90 -30.90
CA GLY A 282 2.47 22.16 -30.30
C GLY A 282 2.94 21.02 -29.38
N THR A 283 2.06 20.51 -28.52
CA THR A 283 2.37 19.36 -27.66
C THR A 283 2.53 18.07 -28.47
N PHE A 284 1.75 17.88 -29.54
CA PHE A 284 1.89 16.73 -30.44
C PHE A 284 3.25 16.70 -31.15
N VAL A 285 3.66 17.83 -31.74
CA VAL A 285 4.96 17.93 -32.43
C VAL A 285 6.13 17.96 -31.46
N TYR A 286 5.92 18.36 -30.21
CA TYR A 286 6.92 18.22 -29.16
C TYR A 286 7.28 16.74 -28.95
N ILE A 287 6.28 15.87 -28.78
CA ILE A 287 6.49 14.43 -28.62
C ILE A 287 7.03 13.80 -29.91
N ALA A 288 6.43 14.11 -31.07
CA ALA A 288 6.89 13.58 -32.35
C ALA A 288 8.32 14.02 -32.70
N GLY A 289 8.69 15.24 -32.34
CA GLY A 289 10.02 15.85 -32.55
C GLY A 289 11.06 15.50 -31.48
N GLY A 290 10.75 14.59 -30.56
CA GLY A 290 11.69 14.13 -29.54
C GLY A 290 11.99 15.17 -28.46
N ASN A 291 10.95 15.81 -27.93
CA ASN A 291 10.99 16.79 -26.84
C ASN A 291 11.75 18.08 -27.19
N ASN A 292 11.59 18.59 -28.41
CA ASN A 292 12.32 19.77 -28.87
C ASN A 292 11.44 21.03 -28.98
N HIS A 293 11.72 22.05 -28.17
CA HIS A 293 10.93 23.29 -28.17
C HIS A 293 11.14 24.17 -29.42
N GLU A 294 12.30 24.08 -30.08
CA GLU A 294 12.55 24.81 -31.32
C GLU A 294 11.70 24.24 -32.46
N VAL A 295 11.52 22.92 -32.50
CA VAL A 295 10.58 22.26 -33.43
C VAL A 295 9.16 22.76 -33.21
N VAL A 296 8.71 22.85 -31.96
CA VAL A 296 7.38 23.39 -31.62
C VAL A 296 7.24 24.82 -32.12
N ARG A 297 8.23 25.67 -31.85
CA ARG A 297 8.21 27.07 -32.29
C ARG A 297 8.16 27.19 -33.80
N GLU A 298 8.97 26.40 -34.51
CA GLU A 298 9.02 26.42 -35.96
C GLU A 298 7.67 26.01 -36.59
N VAL A 299 7.03 24.97 -36.05
CA VAL A 299 5.70 24.54 -36.49
C VAL A 299 4.66 25.62 -36.19
N LEU A 300 4.60 26.14 -34.96
CA LEU A 300 3.57 27.10 -34.55
C LEU A 300 3.71 28.48 -35.22
N ASN A 301 4.91 28.85 -35.69
CA ASN A 301 5.10 30.04 -36.52
C ASN A 301 4.46 29.90 -37.91
N SER A 302 4.29 28.66 -38.37
CA SER A 302 3.87 28.34 -39.73
C SER A 302 2.44 27.83 -39.79
N ALA A 303 1.96 27.09 -38.79
CA ALA A 303 0.62 26.52 -38.74
C ALA A 303 0.02 26.64 -37.33
N GLY A 304 -1.23 27.11 -37.26
CA GLY A 304 -2.00 27.17 -36.01
C GLY A 304 -2.98 26.00 -35.85
N THR A 305 -3.14 25.15 -36.87
CA THR A 305 -4.04 23.99 -36.83
C THR A 305 -3.40 22.77 -37.47
N LEU A 306 -3.93 21.59 -37.17
CA LEU A 306 -3.48 20.34 -37.76
C LEU A 306 -3.64 20.34 -39.30
N GLU A 307 -4.78 20.83 -39.80
CA GLU A 307 -5.06 20.94 -41.24
C GLU A 307 -4.04 21.87 -41.93
N GLU A 308 -3.78 23.06 -41.37
CA GLU A 308 -2.77 23.98 -41.90
C GLU A 308 -1.36 23.36 -41.93
N ALA A 309 -1.01 22.55 -40.93
CA ALA A 309 0.29 21.87 -40.88
C ALA A 309 0.42 20.84 -42.01
N VAL A 310 -0.64 20.09 -42.30
CA VAL A 310 -0.69 19.14 -43.44
C VAL A 310 -0.65 19.89 -44.78
N GLU A 311 -1.39 20.98 -44.94
CA GLU A 311 -1.34 21.79 -46.16
C GLU A 311 0.06 22.36 -46.43
N LYS A 312 0.82 22.68 -45.38
CA LYS A 312 2.18 23.22 -45.45
C LYS A 312 3.29 22.18 -45.32
N ARG A 313 2.97 20.90 -45.54
CA ARG A 313 3.89 19.76 -45.39
C ARG A 313 5.29 20.00 -45.95
N GLU A 314 5.40 20.37 -47.23
CA GLU A 314 6.70 20.53 -47.89
C GLU A 314 7.54 21.68 -47.30
N GLU A 315 6.87 22.78 -46.91
CA GLU A 315 7.51 23.95 -46.30
C GLU A 315 8.02 23.61 -44.89
N LEU A 316 7.16 23.03 -44.05
CA LEU A 316 7.47 22.61 -42.69
C LEU A 316 8.57 21.55 -42.67
N GLN A 317 8.46 20.51 -43.50
CA GLN A 317 9.49 19.48 -43.60
C GLN A 317 10.86 20.08 -43.96
N SER A 318 10.89 21.00 -44.93
CA SER A 318 12.12 21.67 -45.35
C SER A 318 12.72 22.50 -44.22
N SER A 319 11.88 23.25 -43.50
CA SER A 319 12.33 24.09 -42.38
C SER A 319 12.84 23.27 -41.20
N LEU A 320 12.10 22.23 -40.81
CA LEU A 320 12.50 21.31 -39.74
C LEU A 320 13.80 20.56 -40.07
N ASN A 321 13.97 20.12 -41.32
CA ASN A 321 15.20 19.50 -41.77
C ASN A 321 16.40 20.47 -41.66
N GLU A 322 16.20 21.73 -42.01
CA GLU A 322 17.23 22.77 -41.84
C GLU A 322 17.55 22.98 -40.36
N LEU A 323 16.55 23.07 -39.49
CA LEU A 323 16.71 23.23 -38.03
C LEU A 323 17.55 22.11 -37.41
N TYR A 324 17.32 20.85 -37.79
CA TYR A 324 18.15 19.72 -37.35
C TYR A 324 19.54 19.71 -37.98
N ARG A 325 19.69 20.27 -39.19
CA ARG A 325 20.98 20.36 -39.89
C ARG A 325 21.91 21.41 -39.27
N THR A 326 21.37 22.56 -38.86
CA THR A 326 22.13 23.64 -38.20
C THR A 326 22.54 23.28 -36.78
N GLY A 327 21.90 22.28 -36.17
CA GLY A 327 22.16 21.84 -34.81
C GLY A 327 21.52 22.74 -33.74
N GLU A 328 20.59 23.60 -34.15
CA GLU A 328 19.75 24.39 -33.24
C GLU A 328 18.73 23.52 -32.52
N ALA A 329 18.32 22.40 -33.14
CA ALA A 329 17.63 21.32 -32.47
C ALA A 329 18.62 20.27 -31.93
N ASP A 330 18.50 19.90 -30.65
CA ASP A 330 19.29 18.81 -30.08
C ASP A 330 19.07 17.52 -30.88
N LYS A 331 20.15 16.79 -31.13
CA LYS A 331 20.13 15.56 -31.94
C LYS A 331 19.60 14.37 -31.15
N SER A 332 19.38 14.53 -29.85
CA SER A 332 18.98 13.46 -28.95
C SER A 332 17.55 12.95 -29.23
N ASN A 333 17.42 12.08 -30.23
CA ASN A 333 16.25 11.22 -30.37
C ASN A 333 16.36 10.14 -29.29
N HIS A 334 16.05 10.50 -28.04
CA HIS A 334 16.11 9.58 -26.90
C HIS A 334 15.06 8.47 -26.98
N ARG A 335 14.04 8.58 -27.84
CA ARG A 335 13.11 7.49 -28.13
C ARG A 335 13.50 6.82 -29.45
N LYS A 336 14.27 5.74 -29.32
CA LYS A 336 14.55 4.78 -30.39
C LYS A 336 13.20 4.34 -31.02
N TYR A 337 13.18 4.32 -32.35
CA TYR A 337 12.11 3.79 -33.22
C TYR A 337 10.90 4.69 -33.52
N LEU A 338 11.12 5.79 -34.24
CA LEU A 338 10.26 6.08 -35.40
C LEU A 338 10.69 5.05 -36.46
N GLY A 339 9.94 3.96 -36.58
CA GLY A 339 10.31 2.79 -37.38
C GLY A 339 10.28 3.09 -38.88
N GLY A 340 11.32 3.74 -39.40
CA GLY A 340 11.42 4.02 -40.82
C GLY A 340 12.22 5.27 -41.14
N TYR A 341 13.51 5.33 -40.78
CA TYR A 341 14.40 6.24 -41.48
C TYR A 341 14.41 5.85 -42.95
N THR A 342 13.66 6.56 -43.78
CA THR A 342 14.02 6.64 -45.17
C THR A 342 15.08 7.73 -45.25
N ASP A 343 16.30 7.39 -45.67
CA ASP A 343 17.41 8.34 -45.88
C ASP A 343 17.05 9.51 -46.83
N THR A 344 15.85 9.50 -47.41
CA THR A 344 15.33 10.45 -48.39
C THR A 344 14.66 11.69 -47.80
N GLU A 345 14.07 11.65 -46.60
CA GLU A 345 13.17 12.73 -46.13
C GLU A 345 13.65 13.51 -44.89
N GLY A 346 14.62 12.99 -44.12
CA GLY A 346 15.18 13.64 -42.94
C GLY A 346 14.21 13.70 -41.73
N LYS A 347 14.71 14.19 -40.58
CA LYS A 347 13.94 14.25 -39.32
C LYS A 347 12.65 15.09 -39.42
N GLY A 348 12.65 16.13 -40.26
CA GLY A 348 11.45 16.91 -40.55
C GLY A 348 10.37 16.09 -41.27
N GLY A 349 10.78 15.13 -42.09
CA GLY A 349 9.87 14.19 -42.76
C GLY A 349 9.15 13.30 -41.75
N ASP A 350 9.89 12.74 -40.79
CA ASP A 350 9.30 11.85 -39.77
C ASP A 350 8.24 12.56 -38.90
N ILE A 351 8.49 13.84 -38.56
CA ILE A 351 7.54 14.66 -37.80
C ILE A 351 6.29 14.92 -38.64
N MET A 352 6.46 15.29 -39.91
CA MET A 352 5.33 15.55 -40.79
C MET A 352 4.55 14.28 -41.10
N GLU A 353 5.19 13.11 -41.22
CA GLU A 353 4.50 11.83 -41.34
C GLU A 353 3.63 11.55 -40.10
N ALA A 354 4.11 11.85 -38.89
CA ALA A 354 3.30 11.72 -37.68
C ALA A 354 2.06 12.65 -37.70
N VAL A 355 2.23 13.89 -38.17
CA VAL A 355 1.16 14.87 -38.32
C VAL A 355 0.13 14.41 -39.36
N GLU A 356 0.59 14.00 -40.54
CA GLU A 356 -0.27 13.49 -41.63
C GLU A 356 -1.02 12.23 -41.21
N THR A 357 -0.32 11.26 -40.60
CA THR A 357 -0.97 10.02 -40.15
C THR A 357 -1.99 10.25 -39.04
N PHE A 358 -1.76 11.21 -38.14
CA PHE A 358 -2.80 11.64 -37.19
C PHE A 358 -4.02 12.19 -37.94
N TYR A 359 -3.81 13.17 -38.83
CA TYR A 359 -4.88 13.82 -39.57
C TYR A 359 -5.71 12.84 -40.41
N GLU A 360 -5.05 11.90 -41.10
CA GLU A 360 -5.71 10.95 -42.00
C GLU A 360 -6.38 9.78 -41.27
N ASN A 361 -5.75 9.25 -40.22
CA ASN A 361 -6.12 7.95 -39.63
C ASN A 361 -6.65 8.05 -38.20
N VAL A 362 -6.43 9.16 -37.50
CA VAL A 362 -6.96 9.38 -36.15
C VAL A 362 -8.23 10.21 -36.23
N ASP A 363 -8.10 11.52 -36.44
CA ASP A 363 -9.19 12.48 -36.56
C ASP A 363 -8.69 13.77 -37.27
N PRO A 364 -9.59 14.51 -37.94
CA PRO A 364 -9.21 15.71 -38.71
C PRO A 364 -8.84 16.93 -37.85
N SER A 365 -9.09 16.89 -36.54
CA SER A 365 -8.59 17.88 -35.56
C SER A 365 -8.36 17.22 -34.20
N PHE A 366 -7.59 17.86 -33.33
CA PHE A 366 -7.40 17.35 -31.97
C PHE A 366 -8.68 17.45 -31.14
N GLU A 367 -9.54 18.46 -31.35
CA GLU A 367 -10.83 18.51 -30.65
C GLU A 367 -11.74 17.34 -31.05
N ALA A 368 -11.80 16.99 -32.34
CA ALA A 368 -12.60 15.85 -32.80
C ALA A 368 -12.10 14.55 -32.16
N PHE A 369 -10.78 14.39 -32.02
CA PHE A 369 -10.19 13.29 -31.28
C PHE A 369 -10.64 13.25 -29.82
N LEU A 370 -10.56 14.38 -29.11
CA LEU A 370 -10.95 14.48 -27.70
C LEU A 370 -12.45 14.20 -27.50
N GLU A 371 -13.32 14.72 -28.35
CA GLU A 371 -14.76 14.42 -28.33
C GLU A 371 -15.03 12.93 -28.58
N ALA A 372 -14.32 12.34 -29.55
CA ALA A 372 -14.50 10.93 -29.91
C ALA A 372 -14.10 9.99 -28.78
N ILE A 373 -13.13 10.35 -27.94
CA ILE A 373 -12.77 9.56 -26.74
C ILE A 373 -13.74 9.79 -25.58
N GLN A 374 -14.20 11.03 -25.35
CA GLN A 374 -15.19 11.33 -24.31
C GLN A 374 -16.55 10.67 -24.54
N SER A 375 -16.93 10.46 -25.80
CA SER A 375 -18.23 9.88 -26.17
C SER A 375 -18.35 8.37 -25.93
N GLN A 376 -17.29 7.69 -25.49
CA GLN A 376 -17.26 6.24 -25.28
C GLN A 376 -17.64 5.87 -23.84
N ASP A 377 -18.35 4.76 -23.66
CA ASP A 377 -18.64 4.17 -22.34
C ASP A 377 -17.45 3.31 -21.83
N LYS A 378 -16.24 3.85 -21.96
CA LYS A 378 -14.97 3.20 -21.62
C LYS A 378 -14.01 4.21 -21.02
N ASP A 379 -12.97 3.73 -20.36
CA ASP A 379 -11.87 4.56 -19.86
C ASP A 379 -11.29 5.44 -21.00
N PRO A 380 -11.37 6.77 -20.90
CA PRO A 380 -10.96 7.67 -21.98
C PRO A 380 -9.46 7.57 -22.31
N PHE A 381 -8.62 7.28 -21.32
CA PHE A 381 -7.18 7.13 -21.49
C PHE A 381 -6.88 5.89 -22.33
N ASP A 382 -7.48 4.74 -22.01
CA ASP A 382 -7.31 3.50 -22.76
C ASP A 382 -7.80 3.63 -24.22
N VAL A 383 -8.90 4.36 -24.43
CA VAL A 383 -9.42 4.66 -25.78
C VAL A 383 -8.42 5.52 -26.54
N GLY A 384 -7.97 6.63 -25.94
CA GLY A 384 -6.97 7.53 -26.54
C GLY A 384 -5.68 6.82 -26.90
N LEU A 385 -5.15 6.01 -25.97
CA LEU A 385 -3.92 5.26 -26.13
C LEU A 385 -4.02 4.30 -27.31
N LYS A 386 -5.15 3.60 -27.43
CA LYS A 386 -5.41 2.66 -28.52
C LYS A 386 -5.59 3.35 -29.88
N ARG A 387 -6.23 4.52 -29.91
CA ARG A 387 -6.42 5.31 -31.14
C ARG A 387 -5.09 5.85 -31.64
N LEU A 388 -4.31 6.53 -30.79
CA LEU A 388 -2.99 7.06 -31.14
C LEU A 388 -2.06 5.97 -31.69
N ARG A 389 -1.94 4.84 -30.99
CA ARG A 389 -1.07 3.73 -31.40
C ARG A 389 -1.47 3.07 -32.73
N ARG A 390 -2.73 3.20 -33.15
CA ARG A 390 -3.24 2.59 -34.38
C ARG A 390 -3.25 3.57 -35.55
N GLY A 391 -3.50 4.85 -35.27
CA GLY A 391 -3.62 5.87 -36.31
C GLY A 391 -2.31 6.59 -36.60
N VAL A 392 -1.43 6.78 -35.62
CA VAL A 392 -0.12 7.41 -35.85
C VAL A 392 0.94 6.32 -36.01
N ALA A 393 1.42 6.13 -37.23
CA ALA A 393 2.29 5.00 -37.60
C ALA A 393 3.57 4.94 -36.76
N SER A 394 4.07 6.11 -36.39
CA SER A 394 5.32 6.28 -35.67
C SER A 394 5.15 6.18 -34.14
N TYR A 395 3.91 6.12 -33.62
CA TYR A 395 3.64 6.08 -32.20
C TYR A 395 3.70 4.66 -31.65
N GLY A 396 4.77 4.41 -30.88
CA GLY A 396 4.83 3.29 -29.95
C GLY A 396 3.87 3.47 -28.76
N ARG A 397 3.80 2.45 -27.90
CA ARG A 397 2.99 2.50 -26.68
C ARG A 397 3.42 3.65 -25.75
N LEU A 398 4.72 3.80 -25.53
CA LEU A 398 5.27 4.83 -24.66
C LEU A 398 4.95 6.22 -25.21
N THR A 399 5.29 6.48 -26.48
CA THR A 399 4.98 7.75 -27.16
C THR A 399 3.52 8.17 -27.03
N ALA A 400 2.59 7.23 -27.23
CA ALA A 400 1.16 7.52 -27.08
C ALA A 400 0.75 7.76 -25.62
N PHE A 401 1.39 7.09 -24.65
CA PHE A 401 1.16 7.31 -23.22
C PHE A 401 1.58 8.72 -22.80
N ASP A 402 2.81 9.12 -23.14
CA ASP A 402 3.33 10.46 -22.83
C ASP A 402 2.55 11.59 -23.52
N GLN A 403 2.04 11.33 -24.73
CA GLN A 403 1.20 12.32 -25.41
C GLN A 403 -0.07 12.62 -24.62
N LEU A 404 -0.71 11.59 -24.07
CA LEU A 404 -1.93 11.74 -23.27
C LEU A 404 -1.64 12.36 -21.91
N GLU A 405 -0.52 12.01 -21.28
CA GLU A 405 -0.03 12.68 -20.07
C GLU A 405 0.15 14.18 -20.31
N LEU A 406 0.86 14.54 -21.38
CA LEU A 406 1.14 15.94 -21.72
C LEU A 406 -0.14 16.73 -21.98
N TRP A 407 -1.11 16.12 -22.68
CA TRP A 407 -2.43 16.72 -22.89
C TRP A 407 -3.23 16.86 -21.60
N GLN A 408 -3.22 15.85 -20.72
CA GLN A 408 -3.89 15.94 -19.43
C GLN A 408 -3.32 17.10 -18.60
N GLN A 409 -2.00 17.18 -18.47
CA GLN A 409 -1.35 18.13 -17.58
C GLN A 409 -1.30 19.58 -18.10
N LEU A 410 -1.08 19.79 -19.41
CA LEU A 410 -0.93 21.14 -19.96
C LEU A 410 -2.24 21.77 -20.43
N HIS A 411 -3.29 20.98 -20.60
CA HIS A 411 -4.58 21.45 -21.11
C HIS A 411 -5.75 21.26 -20.12
N ASP A 412 -5.45 20.98 -18.86
CA ASP A 412 -6.44 20.79 -17.79
C ASP A 412 -7.50 19.73 -18.15
N LEU A 413 -7.08 18.66 -18.84
CA LEU A 413 -7.96 17.58 -19.27
C LEU A 413 -8.00 16.46 -18.22
N ASP A 414 -8.36 16.80 -16.97
CA ASP A 414 -8.35 15.85 -15.85
C ASP A 414 -9.21 14.59 -16.08
N TRP A 415 -10.26 14.71 -16.90
CA TRP A 415 -11.09 13.57 -17.33
C TRP A 415 -10.34 12.54 -18.17
N LEU A 416 -9.17 12.89 -18.70
CA LEU A 416 -8.27 12.00 -19.44
C LEU A 416 -7.30 11.26 -18.51
N ALA A 417 -7.22 11.61 -17.22
CA ALA A 417 -6.34 10.93 -16.28
C ALA A 417 -6.79 9.47 -16.10
N PRO A 418 -5.88 8.49 -16.25
CA PRO A 418 -6.20 7.09 -15.98
C PRO A 418 -6.45 6.90 -14.48
N THR A 419 -7.50 6.16 -14.13
CA THR A 419 -7.88 5.96 -12.73
C THR A 419 -7.10 4.85 -12.02
N THR A 420 -6.43 3.99 -12.78
CA THR A 420 -5.68 2.84 -12.24
C THR A 420 -4.42 2.57 -13.06
N LEU A 421 -3.35 2.15 -12.38
CA LEU A 421 -2.11 1.71 -13.03
C LEU A 421 -2.27 0.27 -13.53
N ARG A 422 -2.18 0.06 -14.85
CA ARG A 422 -2.38 -1.26 -15.48
C ARG A 422 -1.08 -1.84 -16.01
N LYS A 423 -0.99 -3.18 -16.08
CA LYS A 423 0.14 -3.91 -16.71
C LYS A 423 0.44 -3.39 -18.12
N SER A 424 -0.60 -3.02 -18.86
CA SER A 424 -0.47 -2.46 -20.20
C SER A 424 0.38 -1.18 -20.24
N TYR A 425 0.37 -0.35 -19.20
CA TYR A 425 1.11 0.92 -19.12
C TYR A 425 2.58 0.70 -18.79
N VAL A 426 2.87 -0.21 -17.86
CA VAL A 426 4.21 -0.47 -17.30
C VAL A 426 4.90 -1.70 -17.92
N SER A 427 4.56 -2.05 -19.15
CA SER A 427 5.05 -3.28 -19.80
C SER A 427 6.37 -3.11 -20.56
N THR A 428 7.02 -1.95 -20.45
CA THR A 428 8.33 -1.67 -21.02
C THR A 428 9.46 -2.16 -20.10
N ALA A 429 10.69 -2.28 -20.63
CA ALA A 429 11.80 -2.93 -19.92
C ALA A 429 12.19 -2.25 -18.60
N GLY A 430 12.04 -0.92 -18.49
CA GLY A 430 12.34 -0.17 -17.27
C GLY A 430 11.34 -0.46 -16.15
N PRO A 431 10.04 -0.12 -16.32
CA PRO A 431 9.00 -0.39 -15.33
C PRO A 431 8.88 -1.87 -14.95
N LYS A 432 9.07 -2.82 -15.90
CA LYS A 432 9.13 -4.25 -15.59
C LYS A 432 10.23 -4.60 -14.57
N ARG A 433 11.42 -4.02 -14.73
CA ARG A 433 12.54 -4.21 -13.79
C ARG A 433 12.27 -3.53 -12.46
N GLY A 434 11.72 -2.31 -12.48
CA GLY A 434 11.27 -1.60 -11.28
C GLY A 434 10.25 -2.41 -10.48
N PHE A 435 9.24 -2.96 -11.17
CA PHE A 435 8.24 -3.82 -10.56
C PHE A 435 8.86 -5.07 -9.92
N LYS A 436 9.76 -5.75 -10.62
CA LYS A 436 10.48 -6.89 -10.06
C LYS A 436 11.29 -6.51 -8.83
N ARG A 437 11.86 -5.31 -8.80
CA ARG A 437 12.59 -4.80 -7.63
C ARG A 437 11.65 -4.52 -6.46
N VAL A 438 10.49 -3.92 -6.73
CA VAL A 438 9.47 -3.62 -5.71
C VAL A 438 8.87 -4.89 -5.11
N PHE A 439 8.48 -5.85 -5.96
CA PHE A 439 7.70 -7.01 -5.55
C PHE A 439 8.50 -8.31 -5.43
N GLY A 440 9.80 -8.30 -5.75
CA GLY A 440 10.65 -9.49 -5.76
C GLY A 440 10.32 -10.50 -6.89
N VAL A 441 9.29 -10.27 -7.69
CA VAL A 441 8.78 -11.19 -8.72
C VAL A 441 8.66 -10.52 -10.08
N SER A 442 8.98 -11.24 -11.16
CA SER A 442 8.85 -10.72 -12.52
C SER A 442 7.39 -10.61 -12.94
N MET A 443 7.01 -9.51 -13.62
CA MET A 443 5.69 -9.41 -14.26
C MET A 443 5.41 -10.52 -15.29
N ASP A 444 6.46 -11.11 -15.85
CA ASP A 444 6.36 -12.18 -16.85
C ASP A 444 6.11 -13.55 -16.20
N ASP A 445 6.33 -13.67 -14.89
CA ASP A 445 6.06 -14.88 -14.10
C ASP A 445 4.65 -14.88 -13.50
N LEU A 446 3.92 -13.78 -13.64
CA LEU A 446 2.59 -13.54 -13.06
C LEU A 446 1.51 -13.44 -14.16
N SER A 447 0.29 -13.85 -13.81
CA SER A 447 -0.90 -13.58 -14.60
C SER A 447 -1.17 -12.06 -14.70
N GLU A 448 -2.02 -11.67 -15.65
CA GLU A 448 -2.40 -10.25 -15.79
C GLU A 448 -3.17 -9.73 -14.57
N GLU A 449 -4.00 -10.58 -13.95
CA GLU A 449 -4.77 -10.27 -12.75
C GLU A 449 -3.85 -10.03 -11.56
N GLU A 450 -2.85 -10.89 -11.34
CA GLU A 450 -1.85 -10.73 -10.27
C GLU A 450 -1.00 -9.47 -10.44
N VAL A 451 -0.55 -9.17 -11.67
CA VAL A 451 0.19 -7.92 -11.92
C VAL A 451 -0.67 -6.70 -11.65
N ASN A 452 -1.91 -6.68 -12.13
CA ASN A 452 -2.82 -5.55 -11.91
C ASN A 452 -3.16 -5.38 -10.42
N ALA A 453 -3.34 -6.47 -9.66
CA ALA A 453 -3.54 -6.40 -8.22
C ALA A 453 -2.34 -5.75 -7.51
N LYS A 454 -1.11 -6.15 -7.85
CA LYS A 454 0.11 -5.54 -7.31
C LYS A 454 0.28 -4.07 -7.70
N LEU A 455 -0.03 -3.72 -8.95
CA LEU A 455 -0.02 -2.32 -9.39
C LEU A 455 -1.10 -1.48 -8.69
N GLN A 456 -2.25 -2.07 -8.35
CA GLN A 456 -3.27 -1.42 -7.55
C GLN A 456 -2.79 -1.18 -6.11
N LEU A 457 -2.10 -2.14 -5.49
CA LEU A 457 -1.48 -1.94 -4.18
C LEU A 457 -0.48 -0.76 -4.21
N LEU A 458 0.33 -0.67 -5.26
CA LEU A 458 1.27 0.45 -5.45
C LEU A 458 0.54 1.79 -5.61
N HIS A 459 -0.55 1.79 -6.38
CA HIS A 459 -1.41 2.95 -6.58
C HIS A 459 -2.06 3.43 -5.28
N ASP A 460 -2.65 2.52 -4.52
CA ASP A 460 -3.32 2.83 -3.27
C ASP A 460 -2.32 3.32 -2.21
N TYR A 461 -1.13 2.71 -2.17
CA TYR A 461 -0.03 3.20 -1.32
C TYR A 461 0.38 4.64 -1.68
N ALA A 462 0.54 4.95 -2.96
CA ALA A 462 0.93 6.28 -3.41
C ALA A 462 -0.09 7.37 -3.04
N ILE A 463 -1.39 7.08 -3.19
CA ILE A 463 -2.46 8.01 -2.80
C ILE A 463 -2.56 8.11 -1.27
N ASN A 464 -2.69 6.97 -0.58
CA ASN A 464 -3.11 6.97 0.82
C ASN A 464 -1.96 7.25 1.78
N GLU A 465 -0.77 6.74 1.49
CA GLU A 465 0.37 6.81 2.40
C GLU A 465 1.36 7.92 1.98
N VAL A 466 1.49 8.20 0.67
CA VAL A 466 2.38 9.26 0.16
C VAL A 466 1.65 10.55 -0.21
N ASN A 467 0.31 10.56 -0.15
CA ASN A 467 -0.52 11.72 -0.48
C ASN A 467 -0.24 12.28 -1.89
N MET A 468 0.03 11.39 -2.86
CA MET A 468 0.17 11.77 -4.27
C MET A 468 -1.16 12.26 -4.84
N ASN A 469 -1.07 13.17 -5.81
CA ASN A 469 -2.25 13.71 -6.47
C ASN A 469 -2.94 12.61 -7.29
N PRO A 470 -4.23 12.30 -7.04
CA PRO A 470 -4.97 11.28 -7.78
C PRO A 470 -5.00 11.49 -9.30
N THR A 471 -4.87 12.72 -9.80
CA THR A 471 -4.88 12.99 -11.24
C THR A 471 -3.55 12.74 -11.94
N SER A 472 -2.44 12.64 -11.20
CA SER A 472 -1.10 12.40 -11.76
C SER A 472 -0.44 11.09 -11.29
N VAL A 473 -0.98 10.45 -10.26
CA VAL A 473 -0.37 9.30 -9.58
C VAL A 473 0.02 8.16 -10.53
N VAL A 474 -0.78 7.86 -11.56
CA VAL A 474 -0.47 6.78 -12.52
C VAL A 474 0.81 7.09 -13.31
N TYR A 475 0.98 8.33 -13.75
CA TYR A 475 2.17 8.78 -14.48
C TYR A 475 3.40 8.79 -13.57
N GLU A 476 3.22 9.32 -12.35
CA GLU A 476 4.28 9.38 -11.34
C GLU A 476 4.78 7.97 -10.98
N LEU A 477 3.87 6.99 -10.85
CA LEU A 477 4.22 5.61 -10.57
C LEU A 477 4.88 4.89 -11.74
N GLU A 478 4.42 5.09 -12.98
CA GLU A 478 5.09 4.55 -14.18
C GLU A 478 6.55 5.02 -14.23
N SER A 479 6.76 6.32 -14.04
CA SER A 479 8.09 6.92 -14.07
C SER A 479 8.95 6.50 -12.88
N ALA A 480 8.36 6.40 -11.69
CA ALA A 480 9.05 5.91 -10.50
C ALA A 480 9.52 4.47 -10.70
N LEU A 481 8.68 3.58 -11.24
CA LEU A 481 9.08 2.22 -11.60
C LEU A 481 10.20 2.20 -12.64
N CYS A 482 10.14 3.04 -13.68
CA CYS A 482 11.23 3.07 -14.66
C CYS A 482 12.55 3.58 -14.08
N ASN A 483 12.53 4.52 -13.14
CA ASN A 483 13.75 5.07 -12.55
C ASN A 483 14.30 4.22 -11.41
N TYR A 484 13.44 3.54 -10.66
CA TYR A 484 13.87 2.71 -9.54
C TYR A 484 14.82 1.59 -9.96
N GLN A 485 14.74 1.09 -11.20
CA GLN A 485 15.72 0.13 -11.71
C GLN A 485 17.15 0.70 -11.88
N LYS A 486 17.32 2.02 -12.00
CA LYS A 486 18.61 2.67 -12.31
C LYS A 486 19.52 2.87 -11.08
N GLU A 487 19.03 2.65 -9.86
CA GLU A 487 19.80 3.01 -8.64
C GLU A 487 20.88 2.00 -8.22
N ASP A 488 20.89 0.78 -8.79
CA ASP A 488 21.94 -0.23 -8.55
C ASP A 488 22.69 -0.53 -9.85
N GLU A 489 23.67 0.29 -10.22
CA GLU A 489 24.59 0.03 -11.35
C GLU A 489 25.47 -1.23 -11.13
N GLU A 490 25.40 -1.90 -9.98
CA GLU A 490 26.19 -3.11 -9.68
C GLU A 490 25.61 -4.42 -10.23
N LEU A 491 24.38 -4.43 -10.79
CA LEU A 491 23.74 -5.66 -11.31
C LEU A 491 23.84 -5.85 -12.84
N ASP A 492 24.46 -4.93 -13.58
CA ASP A 492 24.60 -5.04 -15.04
C ASP A 492 26.00 -5.61 -15.42
N GLU A 493 26.19 -6.92 -15.23
CA GLU A 493 27.36 -7.67 -15.73
C GLU A 493 27.24 -8.06 -17.22
N ASP A 494 26.37 -7.42 -18.01
CA ASP A 494 26.33 -7.62 -19.47
C ASP A 494 27.10 -6.51 -20.21
N PRO A 495 28.38 -6.72 -20.56
CA PRO A 495 29.22 -5.73 -21.25
C PRO A 495 28.77 -5.45 -22.70
N THR A 496 27.67 -6.05 -23.18
CA THR A 496 27.14 -5.82 -24.52
C THR A 496 25.95 -4.86 -24.58
N ARG A 497 25.47 -4.36 -23.43
CA ARG A 497 24.31 -3.46 -23.39
C ARG A 497 24.72 -2.02 -23.08
N ASP A 498 24.33 -1.16 -24.02
CA ASP A 498 24.58 0.28 -24.07
C ASP A 498 23.98 0.97 -22.84
N THR A 499 24.83 1.59 -22.02
CA THR A 499 24.49 2.36 -20.79
C THR A 499 23.64 3.62 -21.06
N SER A 500 23.12 3.76 -22.29
CA SER A 500 22.31 4.87 -22.79
C SER A 500 20.84 4.49 -23.05
N GLU A 501 20.27 3.53 -22.31
CA GLU A 501 18.82 3.32 -22.24
C GLU A 501 18.18 4.05 -21.04
N PRO A 502 17.80 5.34 -21.17
CA PRO A 502 16.78 5.94 -20.32
C PRO A 502 15.37 5.67 -20.89
N CYS A 503 14.41 5.31 -20.02
CA CYS A 503 13.16 6.08 -20.02
C CYS A 503 13.53 7.50 -19.57
#